data_AF-A0A496BGX7-F1
#
_entry.id   AF-A0A496BGX7-F1
#
_cell.length_a   1.000
_cell.length_b   1.000
_cell.length_c   1.000
_cell.angle_alpha   90.00
_cell.angle_beta   90.00
_cell.angle_gamma   90.00
#
_symmetry.space_group_name_H-M   'P 1'
#
loop_
_entity.id
_entity.type
_entity.pdbx_description
1 polymer ?
#
loop_
_entity_poly.entity_id
_entity_poly.type
_entity_poly.pdbx_seq_one_letter_code
_entity_poly.pdbx_strand_id
1 'polypeptide(L)'
;MPAKFVKSEPLEGYSVFGVDTVFLYFDNRPRHVKITGALDNIEGAVVRGNTVEVPINQPPTGRFIDFTITWADGKQGLIFETDRDVNVPPDVLQVVPPTGSSIVGVDTIRIFFTLRPTDAKYFNHASESFGEVTTITNMVEFAVPHPIEDPSIGFTVSWTGKDGLERKIKKLTYINEDVKPEE
;
A
#
# COMPACT_ATOMS: atom_id res chain seq x y z
N MET A 1 20.03 -5.33 31.68
CA MET A 1 20.54 -3.95 31.61
C MET A 1 19.42 -3.08 31.08
N PRO A 2 19.28 -1.82 31.54
CA PRO A 2 18.32 -0.88 30.96
C PRO A 2 18.58 -0.73 29.46
N ALA A 3 17.52 -0.71 28.65
CA ALA A 3 17.66 -0.50 27.21
C ALA A 3 17.68 1.00 26.88
N LYS A 4 18.65 1.43 26.08
CA LYS A 4 18.74 2.79 25.54
C LYS A 4 18.54 2.76 24.03
N PHE A 5 17.72 3.67 23.52
CA PHE A 5 17.58 3.90 22.09
C PHE A 5 18.91 4.42 21.50
N VAL A 6 19.32 3.85 20.36
CA VAL A 6 20.58 4.16 19.68
C VAL A 6 20.33 4.92 18.39
N LYS A 7 19.49 4.38 17.49
CA LYS A 7 19.17 4.97 16.19
C LYS A 7 17.93 4.32 15.57
N SER A 8 17.41 4.94 14.51
CA SER A 8 16.43 4.34 13.61
C SER A 8 17.03 4.10 12.21
N GLU A 9 16.43 3.17 11.45
CA GLU A 9 16.63 3.02 10.02
C GLU A 9 15.27 2.95 9.31
N PRO A 10 14.96 3.89 8.40
CA PRO A 10 15.76 5.07 8.07
C PRO A 10 15.99 6.00 9.28
N LEU A 11 16.98 6.89 9.18
CA LEU A 11 17.30 7.85 10.24
C LEU A 11 16.14 8.85 10.41
N GLU A 12 15.94 9.32 11.63
CA GLU A 12 14.97 10.39 11.91
C GLU A 12 15.23 11.61 11.01
N GLY A 13 14.16 12.26 10.53
CA GLY A 13 14.24 13.36 9.57
C GLY A 13 14.54 12.95 8.13
N TYR A 14 14.76 11.67 7.84
CA TYR A 14 14.83 11.18 6.46
C TYR A 14 13.47 10.74 5.96
N SER A 15 13.34 10.71 4.64
CA SER A 15 12.17 10.20 3.95
C SER A 15 11.96 8.72 4.22
N VAL A 16 10.77 8.36 4.72
CA VAL A 16 10.25 6.99 4.79
C VAL A 16 9.35 6.65 3.60
N PHE A 17 9.46 7.40 2.50
CA PHE A 17 8.63 7.14 1.33
C PHE A 17 8.95 5.76 0.72
N GLY A 18 7.92 4.92 0.55
CA GLY A 18 8.09 3.55 0.03
C GLY A 18 8.78 2.59 1.00
N VAL A 19 9.01 3.00 2.25
CA VAL A 19 9.57 2.15 3.29
C VAL A 19 8.45 1.42 4.00
N ASP A 20 8.46 0.10 3.91
CA ASP A 20 7.42 -0.75 4.53
C ASP A 20 7.68 -0.97 6.04
N THR A 21 8.89 -0.74 6.53
CA THR A 21 9.26 -0.97 7.93
C THR A 21 10.35 -0.01 8.38
N VAL A 22 10.15 0.62 9.53
CA VAL A 22 11.17 1.36 10.26
C VAL A 22 11.79 0.44 11.32
N PHE A 23 13.11 0.34 11.35
CA PHE A 23 13.84 -0.42 12.35
C PHE A 23 14.38 0.51 13.43
N LEU A 24 14.16 0.16 14.69
CA LEU A 24 14.65 0.93 15.84
C LEU A 24 15.66 0.08 16.60
N TYR A 25 16.88 0.59 16.75
CA TYR A 25 17.99 -0.12 17.37
C TYR A 25 18.22 0.37 18.80
N PHE A 26 18.44 -0.60 19.69
CA PHE A 26 18.73 -0.38 21.10
C PHE A 26 20.09 -1.00 21.46
N ASP A 27 20.71 -0.53 22.54
CA ASP A 27 21.95 -1.14 23.05
C ASP A 27 21.72 -2.50 23.70
N ASN A 28 20.50 -2.73 24.20
CA ASN A 28 20.00 -3.95 24.82
C ASN A 28 18.55 -4.18 24.40
N ARG A 29 18.08 -5.43 24.52
CA ARG A 29 16.69 -5.80 24.20
C ARG A 29 15.69 -4.97 25.01
N PRO A 30 14.85 -4.12 24.38
CA PRO A 30 13.83 -3.37 25.08
C PRO A 30 12.68 -4.29 25.53
N ARG A 31 12.02 -3.92 26.63
CA ARG A 31 10.86 -4.64 27.19
C ARG A 31 9.64 -3.75 27.21
N HIS A 32 8.45 -4.36 27.13
CA HIS A 32 7.16 -3.67 27.20
C HIS A 32 7.04 -2.54 26.17
N VAL A 33 7.48 -2.81 24.94
CA VAL A 33 7.44 -1.84 23.85
C VAL A 33 5.99 -1.53 23.49
N LYS A 34 5.65 -0.25 23.46
CA LYS A 34 4.39 0.30 22.99
C LYS A 34 4.68 1.43 22.02
N ILE A 35 3.96 1.51 20.92
CA ILE A 35 4.06 2.59 19.94
C ILE A 35 2.71 3.31 19.87
N THR A 36 2.73 4.64 19.80
CA THR A 36 1.54 5.50 19.65
C THR A 36 1.86 6.63 18.69
N GLY A 37 0.97 7.02 17.78
CA GLY A 37 1.26 8.11 16.82
C GLY A 37 0.25 8.22 15.69
N ALA A 38 0.60 9.01 14.66
CA ALA A 38 -0.26 9.39 13.54
C ALA A 38 -0.63 8.24 12.57
N LEU A 39 0.03 7.10 12.70
CA LEU A 39 -0.44 5.86 12.10
C LEU A 39 -1.47 5.28 13.06
N ASP A 40 -2.76 5.53 12.77
CA ASP A 40 -3.89 5.20 13.64
C ASP A 40 -3.92 3.73 14.10
N ASN A 41 -3.18 2.83 13.45
CA ASN A 41 -2.93 1.46 13.91
C ASN A 41 -1.51 0.99 13.55
N ILE A 42 -0.49 1.38 14.34
CA ILE A 42 0.77 0.63 14.37
C ILE A 42 0.55 -0.62 15.22
N GLU A 43 -0.31 -1.51 14.76
CA GLU A 43 -0.37 -2.88 15.26
C GLU A 43 0.74 -3.69 14.59
N GLY A 44 1.37 -4.58 15.36
CA GLY A 44 2.36 -5.51 14.83
C GLY A 44 3.82 -5.08 14.95
N ALA A 45 4.17 -4.12 15.82
CA ALA A 45 5.57 -3.89 16.13
C ALA A 45 6.21 -5.13 16.78
N VAL A 46 7.33 -5.62 16.22
CA VAL A 46 7.98 -6.87 16.66
C VAL A 46 9.33 -6.56 17.29
N VAL A 47 9.59 -7.11 18.48
CA VAL A 47 10.90 -7.01 19.14
C VAL A 47 11.75 -8.23 18.80
N ARG A 48 12.83 -8.03 18.02
CA ARG A 48 13.81 -9.07 17.66
C ARG A 48 15.20 -8.71 18.20
N GLY A 49 15.61 -9.40 19.27
CA GLY A 49 16.89 -9.09 19.92
C GLY A 49 16.91 -7.65 20.42
N ASN A 50 17.84 -6.85 19.90
CA ASN A 50 18.01 -5.44 20.24
C ASN A 50 17.31 -4.48 19.27
N THR A 51 16.46 -5.02 18.37
CA THR A 51 15.77 -4.25 17.34
C THR A 51 14.26 -4.32 17.54
N VAL A 52 13.58 -3.21 17.28
CA VAL A 52 12.12 -3.14 17.16
C VAL A 52 11.78 -2.84 15.70
N GLU A 53 11.00 -3.70 15.08
CA GLU A 53 10.49 -3.55 13.72
C GLU A 53 9.13 -2.85 13.81
N VAL A 54 8.99 -1.71 13.13
CA VAL A 54 7.77 -0.90 13.13
C VAL A 54 7.19 -0.89 11.71
N PRO A 55 6.16 -1.71 11.44
CA PRO A 55 5.58 -1.79 10.11
C PRO A 55 4.81 -0.52 9.75
N ILE A 56 5.01 -0.02 8.53
CA ILE A 56 4.30 1.14 7.96
C ILE A 56 3.21 0.60 7.02
N ASN A 57 2.18 0.01 7.62
CA ASN A 57 1.14 -0.71 6.89
C ASN A 57 0.19 0.20 6.10
N GLN A 58 0.18 1.50 6.41
CA GLN A 58 -0.67 2.50 5.75
C GLN A 58 0.19 3.64 5.20
N PRO A 59 -0.14 4.17 4.01
CA PRO A 59 0.55 5.33 3.47
C PRO A 59 0.42 6.53 4.43
N PRO A 60 1.50 7.27 4.68
CA PRO A 60 1.43 8.49 5.46
C PRO A 60 0.36 9.45 4.96
N THR A 61 -0.43 9.98 5.90
CA THR A 61 -1.45 10.97 5.59
C THR A 61 -0.90 12.41 5.53
N GLY A 62 0.30 12.66 6.06
CA GLY A 62 0.93 13.97 6.09
C GLY A 62 2.24 14.03 5.31
N ARG A 63 2.89 15.20 5.37
CA ARG A 63 4.30 15.39 4.99
C ARG A 63 5.24 14.67 5.95
N PHE A 64 4.77 14.40 7.17
CA PHE A 64 5.54 13.75 8.22
C PHE A 64 4.77 12.56 8.77
N ILE A 65 5.51 11.57 9.27
CA ILE A 65 5.00 10.55 10.18
C ILE A 65 5.67 10.79 11.52
N ASP A 66 4.86 11.06 12.53
CA ASP A 66 5.30 11.10 13.92
C ASP A 66 4.75 9.92 14.71
N PHE A 67 5.62 9.30 15.49
CA PHE A 67 5.22 8.33 16.50
C PHE A 67 6.13 8.39 17.72
N THR A 68 5.60 7.95 18.85
CA THR A 68 6.32 7.78 20.11
C THR A 68 6.44 6.30 20.40
N ILE A 69 7.68 5.84 20.60
CA ILE A 69 7.96 4.53 21.17
C ILE A 69 8.19 4.68 22.67
N THR A 70 7.52 3.86 23.46
CA THR A 70 7.70 3.72 24.91
C THR A 70 8.14 2.30 25.22
N TRP A 71 9.09 2.13 26.12
CA TRP A 71 9.54 0.84 26.66
C TRP A 71 9.70 0.96 28.18
N ALA A 72 10.00 -0.16 28.84
CA ALA A 72 10.07 -0.21 30.31
C ALA A 72 11.02 0.83 30.94
N ASP A 73 12.09 1.17 30.23
CA ASP A 73 13.17 2.03 30.75
C ASP A 73 13.16 3.45 30.15
N GLY A 74 12.25 3.77 29.21
CA GLY A 74 12.29 5.05 28.51
C GLY A 74 11.21 5.27 27.46
N LYS A 75 11.29 6.45 26.82
CA LYS A 75 10.45 6.84 25.69
C LYS A 75 11.25 7.67 24.70
N GLN A 76 10.89 7.59 23.42
CA GLN A 76 11.49 8.36 22.33
C GLN A 76 10.38 8.79 21.36
N GLY A 77 10.32 10.09 21.06
CA GLY A 77 9.54 10.60 19.93
C GLY A 77 10.38 10.54 18.67
N LEU A 78 9.78 10.17 17.55
CA LEU A 78 10.44 10.09 16.25
C LEU A 78 9.58 10.77 15.20
N ILE A 79 10.20 11.58 14.36
CA ILE A 79 9.55 12.24 13.23
C ILE A 79 10.31 11.90 11.94
N PHE A 80 9.60 11.31 11.00
CA PHE A 80 10.12 11.00 9.68
C PHE A 80 9.51 11.92 8.65
N GLU A 81 10.32 12.32 7.68
CA GLU A 81 9.80 12.97 6.49
C GLU A 81 9.16 11.93 5.60
N THR A 82 8.23 12.36 4.79
CA THR A 82 7.74 11.60 3.65
C THR A 82 8.06 12.53 2.50
N ASP A 83 8.78 12.07 1.47
CA ASP A 83 9.23 12.90 0.31
C ASP A 83 8.10 13.52 -0.54
N ARG A 84 6.93 13.70 0.04
CA ARG A 84 5.80 14.31 -0.62
C ARG A 84 5.97 15.81 -0.69
N ASP A 85 6.27 16.24 -1.91
CA ASP A 85 5.29 17.07 -2.59
C ASP A 85 3.98 16.26 -2.68
N VAL A 86 3.04 16.55 -1.77
CA VAL A 86 1.80 15.79 -1.49
C VAL A 86 0.83 15.72 -2.68
N ASN A 87 1.20 16.32 -3.80
CA ASN A 87 0.39 16.51 -4.99
C ASN A 87 0.77 15.59 -6.17
N VAL A 88 1.80 14.75 -6.04
CA VAL A 88 2.13 13.77 -7.10
C VAL A 88 1.23 12.54 -6.91
N PRO A 89 0.28 12.30 -7.82
CA PRO A 89 -0.54 11.11 -7.74
C PRO A 89 0.23 9.84 -8.10
N PRO A 90 -0.24 8.66 -7.63
CA PRO A 90 0.26 7.41 -8.16
C PRO A 90 -0.12 7.32 -9.64
N ASP A 91 0.88 7.13 -10.49
CA ASP A 91 0.73 6.86 -11.91
C ASP A 91 0.90 5.37 -12.18
N VAL A 92 0.29 4.86 -13.24
CA VAL A 92 0.40 3.45 -13.61
C VAL A 92 1.73 3.20 -14.29
N LEU A 93 2.51 2.28 -13.74
CA LEU A 93 3.74 1.77 -14.37
C LEU A 93 3.44 0.61 -15.32
N GLN A 94 2.63 -0.33 -14.86
CA GLN A 94 2.41 -1.59 -15.57
C GLN A 94 1.08 -2.22 -15.17
N VAL A 95 0.47 -2.94 -16.10
CA VAL A 95 -0.68 -3.81 -15.86
C VAL A 95 -0.33 -5.22 -16.33
N VAL A 96 -0.65 -6.22 -15.52
CA VAL A 96 -0.38 -7.64 -15.80
C VAL A 96 -1.65 -8.47 -15.56
N PRO A 97 -2.17 -9.19 -16.58
CA PRO A 97 -1.73 -9.15 -17.97
C PRO A 97 -1.95 -7.77 -18.63
N PRO A 98 -1.23 -7.43 -19.72
CA PRO A 98 -1.42 -6.16 -20.40
C PRO A 98 -2.85 -5.99 -20.93
N THR A 99 -3.34 -4.76 -20.99
CA THR A 99 -4.62 -4.42 -21.62
C THR A 99 -4.69 -4.96 -23.05
N GLY A 100 -5.84 -5.55 -23.42
CA GLY A 100 -6.07 -6.17 -24.72
C GLY A 100 -5.66 -7.64 -24.81
N SER A 101 -5.09 -8.20 -23.75
CA SER A 101 -4.75 -9.62 -23.70
C SER A 101 -6.00 -10.50 -23.56
N SER A 102 -5.86 -11.75 -23.99
CA SER A 102 -6.78 -12.83 -23.60
C SER A 102 -6.71 -13.01 -22.09
N ILE A 103 -7.88 -13.17 -21.45
CA ILE A 103 -7.99 -13.35 -20.00
C ILE A 103 -8.44 -14.77 -19.61
N VAL A 104 -8.49 -15.68 -20.59
CA VAL A 104 -8.82 -17.09 -20.36
C VAL A 104 -7.77 -17.72 -19.42
N GLY A 105 -8.24 -18.28 -18.30
CA GLY A 105 -7.37 -18.91 -17.29
C GLY A 105 -6.55 -17.92 -16.45
N VAL A 106 -6.87 -16.62 -16.50
CA VAL A 106 -6.25 -15.60 -15.65
C VAL A 106 -7.11 -15.38 -14.42
N ASP A 107 -6.60 -15.76 -13.25
CA ASP A 107 -7.34 -15.59 -11.99
C ASP A 107 -7.21 -14.18 -11.40
N THR A 108 -6.15 -13.46 -11.75
CA THR A 108 -5.84 -12.16 -11.12
C THR A 108 -5.26 -11.17 -12.11
N ILE A 109 -5.65 -9.90 -11.96
CA ILE A 109 -5.00 -8.76 -12.60
C ILE A 109 -4.19 -7.99 -11.54
N ARG A 110 -2.97 -7.60 -11.90
CA ARG A 110 -2.07 -6.78 -11.09
C ARG A 110 -1.81 -5.45 -11.78
N ILE A 111 -1.89 -4.36 -11.03
CA ILE A 111 -1.53 -3.03 -11.47
C ILE A 111 -0.41 -2.51 -10.58
N PHE A 112 0.68 -2.14 -11.21
CA PHE A 112 1.84 -1.53 -10.57
C PHE A 112 1.78 -0.03 -10.76
N PHE A 113 2.00 0.69 -9.66
CA PHE A 113 1.98 2.14 -9.63
C PHE A 113 3.38 2.69 -9.32
N THR A 114 3.61 3.94 -9.69
CA THR A 114 4.78 4.70 -9.25
C THR A 114 4.79 4.87 -7.74
N LEU A 115 3.60 4.96 -7.12
CA LEU A 115 3.38 5.15 -5.68
C LEU A 115 2.21 4.28 -5.20
N ARG A 116 2.19 3.92 -3.92
CA ARG A 116 1.07 3.20 -3.30
C ARG A 116 -0.24 4.00 -3.39
N PRO A 117 -1.30 3.49 -4.03
CA PRO A 117 -2.62 4.11 -3.94
C PRO A 117 -3.24 3.87 -2.55
N THR A 118 -3.98 4.84 -2.04
CA THR A 118 -4.57 4.82 -0.69
C THR A 118 -5.96 4.19 -0.62
N ASP A 119 -6.70 4.22 -1.72
CA ASP A 119 -8.13 3.91 -1.77
C ASP A 119 -8.54 3.38 -3.16
N ALA A 120 -7.67 2.56 -3.75
CA ALA A 120 -7.94 1.97 -5.06
C ALA A 120 -9.24 1.15 -5.03
N LYS A 121 -10.15 1.45 -5.95
CA LYS A 121 -11.39 0.72 -6.23
C LYS A 121 -11.36 0.22 -7.65
N TYR A 122 -11.92 -0.95 -7.90
CA TYR A 122 -12.09 -1.48 -9.25
C TYR A 122 -13.55 -1.83 -9.53
N PHE A 123 -13.96 -1.61 -10.77
CA PHE A 123 -15.34 -1.79 -11.25
C PHE A 123 -15.32 -2.55 -12.56
N ASN A 124 -16.21 -3.54 -12.72
CA ASN A 124 -16.52 -4.10 -14.04
C ASN A 124 -17.60 -3.24 -14.74
N HIS A 125 -17.86 -3.52 -16.01
CA HIS A 125 -18.83 -2.83 -16.87
C HIS A 125 -20.28 -2.74 -16.31
N ALA A 126 -20.62 -3.44 -15.23
CA ALA A 126 -21.97 -3.50 -14.65
C ALA A 126 -22.18 -2.63 -13.39
N SER A 127 -21.23 -1.76 -13.01
CA SER A 127 -21.36 -0.83 -11.85
C SER A 127 -21.30 -1.47 -10.46
N GLU A 128 -21.10 -2.78 -10.36
CA GLU A 128 -20.91 -3.44 -9.07
C GLU A 128 -19.42 -3.39 -8.67
N SER A 129 -19.15 -2.94 -7.45
CA SER A 129 -17.81 -2.93 -6.87
C SER A 129 -17.40 -4.36 -6.51
N PHE A 130 -16.28 -4.85 -7.05
CA PHE A 130 -15.83 -6.22 -6.80
C PHE A 130 -14.94 -6.38 -5.54
N GLY A 131 -15.09 -5.48 -4.58
CA GLY A 131 -14.51 -5.65 -3.24
C GLY A 131 -13.14 -5.02 -3.03
N GLU A 132 -12.48 -5.44 -1.96
CA GLU A 132 -11.26 -4.83 -1.44
C GLU A 132 -10.04 -5.18 -2.29
N VAL A 133 -9.23 -4.17 -2.57
CA VAL A 133 -7.93 -4.31 -3.20
C VAL A 133 -6.90 -4.73 -2.15
N THR A 134 -6.13 -5.78 -2.43
CA THR A 134 -4.94 -6.05 -1.62
C THR A 134 -3.81 -5.12 -2.09
N THR A 135 -3.49 -4.11 -1.29
CA THR A 135 -2.42 -3.16 -1.61
C THR A 135 -1.11 -3.59 -0.94
N ILE A 136 -0.18 -4.11 -1.73
CA ILE A 136 1.19 -4.43 -1.29
C ILE A 136 2.14 -3.41 -1.90
N THR A 137 2.80 -2.60 -1.06
CA THR A 137 3.74 -1.55 -1.49
C THR A 137 3.14 -0.70 -2.62
N ASN A 138 3.53 -0.87 -3.89
CA ASN A 138 2.99 -0.09 -5.02
C ASN A 138 2.13 -0.91 -5.99
N MET A 139 1.52 -2.01 -5.53
CA MET A 139 0.73 -2.90 -6.36
C MET A 139 -0.70 -3.01 -5.85
N VAL A 140 -1.63 -3.04 -6.79
CA VAL A 140 -3.04 -3.39 -6.60
C VAL A 140 -3.29 -4.71 -7.31
N GLU A 141 -3.80 -5.70 -6.59
CA GLU A 141 -4.27 -6.96 -7.16
C GLU A 141 -5.78 -7.10 -6.99
N PHE A 142 -6.45 -7.60 -8.03
CA PHE A 142 -7.85 -7.96 -7.98
C PHE A 142 -8.13 -9.25 -8.74
N ALA A 143 -9.12 -10.00 -8.26
CA ALA A 143 -9.53 -11.25 -8.85
C ALA A 143 -10.36 -11.01 -10.11
N VAL A 144 -10.14 -11.86 -11.11
CA VAL A 144 -10.98 -11.92 -12.31
C VAL A 144 -12.22 -12.74 -11.96
N PRO A 145 -13.44 -12.23 -12.17
CA PRO A 145 -14.65 -12.99 -11.92
C PRO A 145 -14.73 -14.17 -12.91
N HIS A 146 -15.02 -15.35 -12.39
CA HIS A 146 -15.23 -16.56 -13.19
C HIS A 146 -16.61 -17.16 -12.89
N PRO A 147 -17.32 -17.69 -13.91
CA PRO A 147 -16.97 -17.64 -15.33
C PRO A 147 -17.13 -16.23 -15.92
N ILE A 148 -16.40 -15.93 -16.99
CA ILE A 148 -16.56 -14.68 -17.75
C ILE A 148 -17.60 -14.95 -18.83
N GLU A 149 -18.77 -14.32 -18.71
CA GLU A 149 -19.88 -14.52 -19.66
C GLU A 149 -19.80 -13.58 -20.86
N ASP A 150 -19.10 -12.45 -20.72
CA ASP A 150 -18.95 -11.46 -21.79
C ASP A 150 -17.76 -11.77 -22.70
N PRO A 151 -17.84 -11.45 -24.01
CA PRO A 151 -16.72 -11.56 -24.96
C PRO A 151 -15.59 -10.57 -24.67
N SER A 152 -15.86 -9.55 -23.85
CA SER A 152 -14.84 -8.63 -23.35
C SER A 152 -15.22 -8.12 -21.97
N ILE A 153 -14.24 -8.04 -21.06
CA ILE A 153 -14.44 -7.44 -19.75
C ILE A 153 -13.67 -6.11 -19.67
N GLY A 154 -14.36 -5.07 -19.20
CA GLY A 154 -13.79 -3.75 -18.98
C GLY A 154 -13.66 -3.45 -17.50
N PHE A 155 -12.46 -3.14 -17.03
CA PHE A 155 -12.22 -2.68 -15.67
C PHE A 155 -11.93 -1.19 -15.63
N THR A 156 -12.54 -0.48 -14.69
CA THR A 156 -12.12 0.88 -14.31
C THR A 156 -11.47 0.80 -12.95
N VAL A 157 -10.28 1.36 -12.80
CA VAL A 157 -9.64 1.51 -11.49
C VAL A 157 -9.62 2.97 -11.13
N SER A 158 -10.21 3.32 -9.99
CA SER A 158 -10.19 4.69 -9.46
C SER A 158 -9.50 4.76 -8.11
N TRP A 159 -8.91 5.92 -7.82
CA TRP A 159 -8.32 6.23 -6.53
C TRP A 159 -8.45 7.73 -6.30
N THR A 160 -8.55 8.13 -5.04
CA THR A 160 -8.63 9.54 -4.65
C THR A 160 -7.24 9.99 -4.25
N GLY A 161 -6.72 11.02 -4.92
CA GLY A 161 -5.55 11.70 -4.39
C GLY A 161 -5.91 12.45 -3.12
N LYS A 162 -4.91 12.86 -2.34
CA LYS A 162 -5.15 13.69 -1.15
C LYS A 162 -5.70 15.08 -1.43
N ASP A 163 -5.61 15.52 -2.67
CA ASP A 163 -6.31 16.70 -3.20
C ASP A 163 -7.84 16.50 -3.27
N GLY A 164 -8.34 15.32 -2.94
CA GLY A 164 -9.75 14.96 -3.09
C GLY A 164 -10.14 14.72 -4.54
N LEU A 165 -9.19 14.76 -5.48
CA LEU A 165 -9.47 14.52 -6.89
C LEU A 165 -9.43 13.02 -7.17
N GLU A 166 -10.56 12.52 -7.66
CA GLU A 166 -10.68 11.18 -8.18
C GLU A 166 -9.87 11.06 -9.48
N ARG A 167 -8.99 10.06 -9.52
CA ARG A 167 -8.23 9.66 -10.70
C ARG A 167 -8.71 8.31 -11.16
N LYS A 168 -8.66 8.06 -12.47
CA LYS A 168 -9.20 6.85 -13.08
C LYS A 168 -8.27 6.35 -14.17
N ILE A 169 -8.01 5.05 -14.18
CA ILE A 169 -7.64 4.37 -15.43
C ILE A 169 -8.91 4.23 -16.23
N LYS A 170 -8.94 4.89 -17.39
CA LYS A 170 -10.16 5.14 -18.16
C LYS A 170 -10.91 3.87 -18.57
N LYS A 171 -10.18 2.78 -18.85
CA LYS A 171 -10.71 1.41 -19.10
C LYS A 171 -9.56 0.44 -19.38
N LEU A 172 -9.45 -0.65 -18.62
CA LEU A 172 -8.65 -1.83 -19.00
C LEU A 172 -9.60 -2.81 -19.66
N THR A 173 -9.45 -3.05 -20.97
CA THR A 173 -10.27 -4.01 -21.71
C THR A 173 -9.49 -5.31 -21.90
N TYR A 174 -10.14 -6.45 -21.67
CA TYR A 174 -9.60 -7.77 -21.95
C TYR A 174 -10.56 -8.58 -22.81
N ILE A 175 -10.01 -9.53 -23.56
CA ILE A 175 -10.75 -10.36 -24.51
C ILE A 175 -10.99 -11.72 -23.87
N ASN A 176 -12.23 -12.20 -23.98
CA ASN A 176 -12.58 -13.57 -23.65
C ASN A 176 -12.71 -14.37 -24.94
N GLU A 177 -11.67 -15.12 -25.28
CA GLU A 177 -11.64 -15.89 -26.53
C GLU A 177 -12.57 -17.11 -26.51
N ASP A 178 -13.03 -17.54 -25.33
CA ASP A 178 -13.98 -18.66 -25.19
C ASP A 178 -15.42 -18.25 -25.51
N VAL A 179 -15.73 -16.96 -25.51
CA VAL A 179 -17.06 -16.42 -25.83
C VAL A 179 -17.03 -15.79 -27.22
N LYS A 180 -17.73 -16.43 -28.17
CA LYS A 180 -17.89 -15.84 -29.50
C LYS A 180 -18.82 -14.63 -29.40
N PRO A 181 -18.49 -13.49 -30.04
CA PRO A 181 -19.45 -12.40 -30.18
C PRO A 181 -20.68 -12.94 -30.94
N GLU A 182 -21.87 -12.66 -30.42
CA GLU A 182 -23.11 -12.93 -31.15
C GLU A 182 -23.07 -12.11 -32.46
N GLU A 183 -23.26 -12.81 -33.60
CA GLU A 183 -23.30 -12.22 -34.94
C GLU A 183 -24.57 -11.38 -35.19
#